data_AF-A0A4P9UR47-F1
#
_entry.id   AF-A0A4P9UR47-F1
#
_cell.length_a   1.000
_cell.length_b   1.000
_cell.length_c   1.000
_cell.angle_alpha   90.00
_cell.angle_beta   90.00
_cell.angle_gamma   90.00
#
_symmetry.space_group_name_H-M   'P 1'
#
loop_
_entity.id
_entity.type
_entity.pdbx_description
1 polymer ?
#
loop_
_entity_poly.entity_id
_entity_poly.type
_entity_poly.pdbx_seq_one_letter_code
_entity_poly.pdbx_strand_id
1 'polypeptide(L)' 'MLQTIEVRIDDDGHVFPLKSSEKLPVGYALLTLLEPINYESALLSEQALSEDWLKPEEDEAWAHLQPVK' A
#
# COMPACT_ATOMS: atom_id res chain seq x y z
N MET A 1 15.82 -15.92 1.46
CA MET A 1 14.59 -15.19 1.10
C MET A 1 14.67 -13.80 1.70
N LEU A 2 14.26 -12.76 0.96
CA LEU A 2 14.13 -11.40 1.50
C LEU A 2 12.73 -11.29 2.13
N GLN A 3 12.66 -10.75 3.34
CA GLN A 3 11.41 -10.42 4.02
C GLN A 3 11.34 -8.91 4.15
N THR A 4 10.21 -8.33 3.74
CA THR A 4 9.92 -6.90 3.95
C THR A 4 9.07 -6.78 5.21
N ILE A 5 9.52 -5.96 6.15
CA ILE A 5 8.80 -5.66 7.40
C ILE A 5 8.47 -4.18 7.37
N GLU A 6 7.18 -3.86 7.46
CA GLU A 6 6.72 -2.48 7.58
C GLU A 6 6.97 -1.95 8.99
N VAL A 7 7.57 -0.77 9.05
CA VAL A 7 8.01 -0.13 10.29
C VAL A 7 7.69 1.34 10.30
N ARG A 8 7.44 1.88 11.50
CA ARG A 8 7.44 3.32 11.78
C ARG A 8 8.78 3.71 12.37
N ILE A 9 9.36 4.80 11.88
CA ILE A 9 10.54 5.43 12.47
C ILE A 9 10.06 6.67 13.24
N ASP A 10 10.45 6.80 14.52
CA ASP A 10 10.15 7.99 15.32
C ASP A 10 11.18 9.12 15.11
N ASP A 11 10.94 10.26 15.76
CA ASP A 11 11.82 11.43 15.65
C ASP A 11 13.22 11.20 16.22
N ASP A 12 13.37 10.20 17.10
CA ASP A 12 14.64 9.78 17.69
C ASP A 12 15.38 8.73 16.82
N GLY A 13 14.74 8.27 15.73
CA GLY A 13 15.29 7.28 14.81
C GLY A 13 15.08 5.82 15.24
N HIS A 14 14.25 5.54 16.24
CA HIS A 14 13.91 4.19 16.64
C HIS A 14 12.92 3.55 15.67
N VAL A 15 13.15 2.28 15.35
CA VAL A 15 12.37 1.52 14.37
C VAL A 15 11.36 0.62 15.10
N PHE A 16 10.07 0.81 14.81
CA PHE A 16 8.98 0.05 15.41
C PHE A 16 8.19 -0.72 14.35
N PRO A 17 8.06 -2.05 14.46
CA PRO A 17 7.15 -2.84 13.63
C PRO A 17 5.72 -2.32 13.72
N LEU A 18 5.08 -2.12 12.56
CA LEU A 18 3.67 -1.71 12.52
C LEU A 18 2.73 -2.84 12.95
N LYS A 19 3.10 -4.10 12.67
CA LYS A 19 2.41 -5.26 13.20
C LYS A 19 2.88 -5.54 14.62
N SER A 20 2.01 -5.28 15.59
CA SER A 20 2.26 -5.34 17.04
C SER A 20 2.85 -6.67 17.57
N SER A 21 2.84 -7.76 16.79
CA SER A 21 3.32 -9.08 17.20
C SER A 21 4.68 -9.49 16.62
N GLU A 22 5.24 -8.73 15.68
CA GLU A 22 6.51 -9.10 15.02
C GLU A 22 7.67 -8.34 15.68
N LYS A 23 8.55 -9.04 16.41
CA LYS A 23 9.85 -8.46 16.79
C LYS A 23 10.77 -8.45 15.56
N LEU A 24 11.55 -7.40 15.40
CA LEU A 24 12.56 -7.36 14.34
C LEU A 24 13.61 -8.47 14.57
N PRO A 25 13.98 -9.23 13.53
CA PRO A 25 15.01 -10.24 13.64
C PRO A 25 16.39 -9.61 13.88
N VAL A 26 17.27 -10.34 14.55
CA VAL A 26 18.67 -9.93 14.73
C VAL A 26 19.43 -10.09 13.42
N GLY A 27 20.09 -9.05 12.93
CA GLY A 27 20.93 -9.12 11.73
C GLY A 27 21.07 -7.79 10.99
N TYR A 28 21.48 -7.87 9.73
CA TYR A 28 21.53 -6.74 8.81
C TYR A 28 20.19 -6.59 8.07
N ALA A 29 19.72 -5.36 7.95
CA ALA A 29 18.49 -5.01 7.24
C ALA A 29 18.76 -3.92 6.20
N LEU A 30 17.92 -3.86 5.17
CA LEU A 30 17.86 -2.73 4.25
C LEU A 30 16.72 -1.81 4.69
N LEU A 31 17.01 -0.50 4.73
CA LEU A 31 16.01 0.51 5.03
C LEU A 31 15.64 1.25 3.74
N THR A 32 14.35 1.31 3.44
CA THR A 32 13.79 2.10 2.36
C THR A 32 12.83 3.11 2.98
N LEU A 33 13.12 4.39 2.80
CA LEU A 33 12.23 5.47 3.24
C LEU A 33 11.09 5.59 2.23
N LEU A 34 9.86 5.53 2.73
CA LEU A 34 8.69 5.78 1.91
C LEU A 34 8.48 7.30 1.83
N GLU A 35 8.27 7.80 0.62
CA GLU A 35 7.78 9.15 0.46
C GLU A 35 6.39 9.26 1.08
N PRO A 36 6.04 10.41 1.69
CA PRO A 36 4.68 10.63 2.17
C PRO A 36 3.72 10.39 1.01
N ILE A 37 2.68 9.59 1.25
CA ILE A 37 1.67 9.31 0.24
C ILE A 37 0.98 10.64 -0.09
N ASN A 38 1.35 11.24 -1.22
CA ASN A 38 0.67 12.40 -1.74
C ASN A 38 -0.51 11.94 -2.58
N TYR A 39 -1.71 12.02 -2.01
CA TYR A 39 -2.95 11.66 -2.68
C TYR A 39 -3.38 12.67 -3.77
N GLU A 40 -2.69 13.82 -3.92
CA GLU A 40 -3.04 14.82 -4.93
C GLU A 40 -3.04 14.22 -6.35
N SER A 41 -2.07 13.37 -6.69
CA SER A 41 -2.03 12.72 -8.01
C SER A 41 -3.20 11.76 -8.21
N ALA A 42 -3.61 11.04 -7.15
CA ALA A 42 -4.76 10.14 -7.18
C ALA A 42 -6.07 10.93 -7.34
N LEU A 43 -6.23 12.05 -6.63
CA LEU A 43 -7.41 12.93 -6.72
C LEU A 43 -7.52 13.61 -8.11
N LEU A 44 -6.39 14.01 -8.69
CA LEU A 44 -6.36 14.56 -10.05
C LEU A 44 -6.70 13.50 -11.11
N SER A 45 -6.34 12.24 -10.84
CA SER A 45 -6.62 11.11 -11.73
C SER A 45 -8.05 10.61 -11.62
N GLU A 46 -8.72 10.81 -10.48
CA GLU A 46 -10.11 10.40 -10.23
C GLU A 46 -11.06 10.97 -11.30
N GLN A 47 -10.96 12.27 -11.60
CA GLN A 47 -11.83 12.90 -12.59
C GLN A 47 -11.62 12.29 -13.98
N ALA A 48 -10.37 12.09 -14.40
CA ALA A 48 -10.04 11.54 -15.72
C ALA A 48 -10.44 10.06 -15.85
N LEU A 49 -10.31 9.28 -14.78
CA LEU A 49 -10.66 7.85 -14.79
C LEU A 49 -12.17 7.63 -14.66
N SER A 50 -12.90 8.55 -14.00
CA SER A 50 -14.34 8.41 -13.75
C SER A 50 -15.18 8.29 -15.03
N GLU A 51 -14.72 8.86 -16.15
CA GLU A 51 -15.43 8.83 -17.43
C GLU A 51 -15.56 7.41 -18.00
N ASP A 52 -14.56 6.57 -17.76
CA ASP A 52 -14.53 5.20 -18.26
C ASP A 52 -14.76 4.17 -17.16
N TRP A 53 -14.23 4.39 -15.95
CA TRP A 53 -14.24 3.42 -14.86
C TRP A 53 -15.59 3.29 -14.15
N LEU A 54 -16.43 4.34 -14.14
CA LEU A 54 -17.75 4.30 -13.48
C LEU A 54 -18.87 3.79 -14.40
N LYS A 55 -18.51 3.25 -15.56
CA LYS A 55 -19.47 2.65 -16.48
C LYS A 55 -19.97 1.33 -15.91
N PRO A 56 -21.29 1.03 -15.95
CA PRO A 56 -21.84 -0.24 -15.48
C PRO A 56 -21.18 -1.47 -16.11
N GLU A 57 -20.70 -1.34 -17.35
CA GLU A 57 -19.97 -2.37 -18.07
C GLU A 57 -18.66 -2.75 -17.39
N GLU A 58 -17.98 -1.81 -16.75
CA GLU A 58 -16.79 -2.08 -15.96
C GLU A 58 -17.18 -2.87 -14.71
N ASP A 59 -18.19 -2.43 -13.95
CA ASP A 59 -18.67 -3.15 -12.76
C ASP A 59 -19.02 -4.62 -13.06
N GLU A 60 -19.64 -4.89 -14.21
CA GLU A 60 -19.90 -6.24 -14.71
C GLU A 60 -18.61 -7.01 -15.02
N ALA A 61 -17.65 -6.39 -15.70
CA ALA A 61 -16.34 -6.98 -15.99
C ALA A 61 -15.56 -7.35 -14.70
N TRP A 62 -15.57 -6.47 -13.69
CA TRP A 62 -14.93 -6.72 -12.40
C TRP A 62 -15.61 -7.83 -11.59
N ALA A 63 -16.93 -7.96 -11.69
CA ALA A 63 -17.68 -9.02 -11.02
C ALA A 63 -17.23 -10.43 -11.46
N HIS A 64 -16.78 -10.58 -12.71
CA HIS A 64 -16.29 -11.84 -13.24
C HIS A 64 -14.89 -12.25 -12.74
N LEU A 65 -14.14 -11.32 -12.15
CA LEU A 65 -12.77 -11.56 -11.66
C LEU A 65 -12.71 -11.89 -10.17
N GLN A 66 -13.85 -11.90 -9.46
CA GLN A 66 -13.85 -12.28 -8.06
C GLN A 66 -13.61 -13.79 -7.91
N PRO A 67 -12.74 -14.19 -6.97
CA PRO A 67 -12.54 -15.61 -6.68
C PRO A 67 -13.86 -16.23 -6.24
N VAL A 68 -14.18 -17.40 -6.78
CA VAL A 68 -15.31 -18.20 -6.31
C VAL A 68 -15.07 -18.50 -4.83
N LYS A 69 -16.03 -18.11 -3.99
CA LYS A 69 -16.00 -18.35 -2.53
C LYS A 69 -15.73 -19.81 -2.18
#